data_AF-A0AAP0WV51-F1
#
_entry.id   AF-A0AAP0WV51-F1
#
_cell.length_a   1.000
_cell.length_b   1.000
_cell.length_c   1.000
_cell.angle_alpha   90.00
_cell.angle_beta   90.00
_cell.angle_gamma   90.00
#
_symmetry.space_group_name_H-M   'P 1'
#
loop_
_entity.id
_entity.type
_entity.pdbx_description
1 polymer ?
#
loop_
_entity_poly.entity_id
_entity_poly.type
_entity_poly.pdbx_seq_one_letter_code
_entity_poly.pdbx_strand_id
1 'polypeptide(L)'
;MRIGVNNRLRSVSTSKLSTMVRKRSSRTAFFFFLLSLLAFGAFVPVFAPLPSLSSPSSPSSRLNKVSARKFEIADDMFWKDGQAFQIIGGDLHYFRVLPEYWEDRLLRAKALGLNTIQTYVPWNLHEPSPEKLVFEGIANIVSFLKLCQKLDLLVMLRAGPYICAEWDLGGFPAWLLAINPALKLRSSDPAFLQLVERWWGILLPKVAPSSLQKWRPYCNGSD
;
A
#
# COMPACT_ATOMS: atom_id res chain seq x y z
N MET A 1 -0.58 -34.61 -60.64
CA MET A 1 -0.91 -33.80 -59.45
C MET A 1 -0.39 -32.39 -59.70
N ARG A 2 -1.29 -31.42 -59.96
CA ARG A 2 -1.00 -30.02 -60.37
C ARG A 2 -0.28 -29.28 -59.20
N ILE A 3 0.89 -28.66 -59.41
CA ILE A 3 1.18 -27.27 -59.88
C ILE A 3 0.47 -26.22 -59.00
N GLY A 4 1.06 -25.17 -58.44
CA GLY A 4 2.35 -24.50 -58.61
C GLY A 4 2.28 -23.14 -57.87
N VAL A 5 3.45 -22.60 -57.55
CA VAL A 5 3.71 -21.48 -56.63
C VAL A 5 3.67 -20.11 -57.32
N ASN A 6 3.12 -19.12 -56.59
CA ASN A 6 3.35 -17.66 -56.54
C ASN A 6 3.23 -16.71 -57.75
N ASN A 7 2.72 -15.52 -57.36
CA ASN A 7 3.07 -14.15 -57.76
C ASN A 7 2.69 -13.69 -59.18
N ARG A 8 1.94 -12.58 -59.26
CA ARG A 8 2.52 -11.22 -59.43
C ARG A 8 1.42 -10.13 -59.56
N LEU A 9 1.80 -8.97 -59.04
CA LEU A 9 1.18 -7.64 -58.94
C LEU A 9 0.68 -6.93 -60.21
N ARG A 10 -0.14 -5.88 -59.96
CA ARG A 10 -0.49 -4.66 -60.76
C ARG A 10 -1.47 -4.90 -61.93
N SER A 11 -2.34 -3.98 -62.35
CA SER A 11 -2.38 -2.52 -62.29
C SER A 11 -3.82 -1.98 -62.44
N VAL A 12 -3.98 -0.69 -62.14
CA VAL A 12 -5.17 0.16 -62.23
C VAL A 12 -5.60 0.39 -63.70
N SER A 13 -6.91 0.46 -63.95
CA SER A 13 -7.44 1.21 -65.09
C SER A 13 -8.81 1.83 -64.78
N THR A 14 -8.91 3.12 -65.03
CA THR A 14 -10.08 4.00 -64.92
C THR A 14 -10.88 3.99 -66.23
N SER A 15 -12.22 4.03 -66.18
CA SER A 15 -13.01 5.03 -66.93
C SER A 15 -14.53 4.91 -66.75
N LYS A 16 -15.11 6.07 -66.44
CA LYS A 16 -16.36 6.68 -66.94
C LYS A 16 -17.66 5.84 -66.91
N LEU A 17 -18.59 6.25 -66.05
CA LEU A 17 -20.02 6.12 -66.32
C LEU A 17 -20.78 7.41 -65.98
N SER A 18 -21.78 7.66 -66.82
CA SER A 18 -22.55 8.87 -67.06
C SER A 18 -23.16 9.62 -65.88
N THR A 19 -23.23 10.92 -66.11
CA THR A 19 -24.16 11.92 -65.59
C THR A 19 -25.60 11.44 -65.45
N MET A 20 -26.18 11.63 -64.27
CA MET A 20 -27.63 11.78 -64.09
C MET A 20 -27.89 12.85 -63.02
N VAL A 21 -28.26 14.05 -63.48
CA VAL A 21 -28.63 15.19 -62.63
C VAL A 21 -29.96 14.91 -61.96
N ARG A 22 -29.95 14.65 -60.65
CA ARG A 22 -31.16 14.53 -59.82
C ARG A 22 -31.44 15.88 -59.16
N LYS A 23 -32.43 16.59 -59.70
CA LYS A 23 -33.00 17.84 -59.16
C LYS A 23 -33.42 17.64 -57.70
N ARG A 24 -32.60 18.10 -56.74
CA ARG A 24 -32.88 17.97 -55.30
C ARG A 24 -33.36 19.31 -54.74
N SER A 25 -34.55 19.26 -54.14
CA SER A 25 -35.37 20.38 -53.67
C SER A 25 -34.63 21.33 -52.71
N SER A 26 -34.72 22.62 -53.01
CA SER A 26 -34.08 23.76 -52.32
C SER A 26 -34.49 23.95 -50.85
N ARG A 27 -35.48 23.20 -50.34
CA ARG A 27 -35.97 23.35 -48.97
C ARG A 27 -35.12 22.65 -47.89
N THR A 28 -34.25 21.72 -48.25
CA THR A 28 -33.40 21.00 -47.27
C THR A 28 -32.08 21.72 -46.97
N ALA A 29 -31.58 22.57 -47.88
CA ALA A 29 -30.31 23.28 -47.69
C ALA A 29 -30.40 24.45 -46.69
N PHE A 30 -31.60 25.03 -46.51
CA PHE A 30 -31.79 26.16 -45.59
C PHE A 30 -31.79 25.73 -44.11
N PHE A 31 -32.29 24.51 -43.83
CA PHE A 31 -32.33 23.97 -42.47
C PHE A 31 -30.94 23.63 -41.90
N PHE A 32 -29.99 23.19 -42.74
CA PHE A 32 -28.62 22.93 -42.31
C PHE A 32 -27.78 24.20 -42.13
N PHE A 33 -28.11 25.28 -42.84
CA PHE A 33 -27.42 26.57 -42.69
C PHE A 33 -27.83 27.29 -41.38
N LEU A 34 -29.08 27.13 -40.94
CA LEU A 34 -29.54 27.71 -39.68
C LEU A 34 -29.00 26.97 -38.44
N LEU A 35 -28.71 25.67 -38.57
CA LEU A 35 -28.14 24.86 -37.48
C LEU A 35 -26.62 25.09 -37.30
N SER A 36 -25.89 25.50 -38.34
CA SER A 36 -24.46 25.84 -38.21
C SER A 36 -24.22 27.25 -37.62
N LEU A 37 -25.16 28.17 -37.78
CA LEU A 37 -25.12 29.51 -37.18
C LEU A 37 -25.34 29.50 -35.65
N LEU A 38 -26.01 28.47 -35.12
CA LEU A 38 -26.11 28.23 -33.68
C LEU A 38 -24.88 27.52 -33.08
N ALA A 39 -23.98 26.98 -33.92
CA ALA A 39 -22.72 26.37 -33.49
C ALA A 39 -21.51 27.32 -33.55
N PHE A 40 -21.66 28.52 -34.11
CA PHE A 40 -20.58 29.53 -34.23
C PHE A 40 -20.72 30.73 -33.28
N GLY A 41 -21.73 30.72 -32.39
CA GLY A 41 -22.04 31.82 -31.47
C GLY A 41 -21.46 31.71 -30.06
N ALA A 42 -20.49 30.81 -29.81
CA ALA A 42 -19.86 30.66 -28.50
C ALA A 42 -18.32 30.79 -28.54
N PHE A 43 -17.77 31.39 -29.60
CA PHE A 43 -16.37 31.84 -29.63
C PHE A 43 -16.31 33.33 -29.24
N VAL A 44 -16.64 33.61 -27.98
CA VAL A 44 -16.29 34.88 -27.36
C VAL A 44 -14.86 34.71 -26.84
N PRO A 45 -13.84 35.43 -27.35
CA PRO A 45 -12.64 35.59 -26.57
C PRO A 45 -13.02 36.54 -25.44
N VAL A 46 -13.37 35.98 -24.29
CA VAL A 46 -13.40 36.75 -23.04
C VAL A 46 -11.95 37.13 -22.77
N PHE A 47 -11.54 38.29 -23.31
CA PHE A 47 -10.41 39.04 -22.79
C PHE A 47 -10.83 39.52 -21.40
N ALA A 48 -10.74 38.63 -20.41
CA ALA A 48 -10.72 39.03 -19.03
C ALA A 48 -9.45 39.87 -18.80
N PRO A 49 -9.53 41.03 -18.12
CA PRO A 49 -8.33 41.68 -17.63
C PRO A 49 -7.69 40.71 -16.64
N LEU A 50 -6.48 40.25 -16.96
CA LEU A 50 -5.66 39.46 -16.05
C LEU A 50 -5.60 40.16 -14.69
N PRO A 51 -5.90 39.49 -13.56
CA PRO A 51 -5.55 40.04 -12.26
C PRO A 51 -4.04 40.27 -12.27
N SER A 52 -3.64 41.44 -11.77
CA SER A 52 -2.25 41.84 -11.61
C SER A 52 -1.43 40.69 -11.04
N LEU A 53 -0.30 40.41 -11.69
CA LEU A 53 0.76 39.58 -11.13
C LEU A 53 1.13 40.14 -9.76
N SER A 54 0.57 39.57 -8.71
CA SER A 54 1.09 39.71 -7.36
C SER A 54 2.52 39.22 -7.41
N SER A 55 3.44 40.12 -7.06
CA SER A 55 4.87 39.85 -6.91
C SER A 55 5.12 38.48 -6.29
N PRO A 56 6.14 37.73 -6.72
CA PRO A 56 6.52 36.51 -6.03
C PRO A 56 6.90 36.92 -4.61
N SER A 57 6.01 36.65 -3.66
CA SER A 57 6.37 36.59 -2.25
C SER A 57 7.54 35.63 -2.18
N SER A 58 8.67 36.15 -1.71
CA SER A 58 9.89 35.42 -1.40
C SER A 58 9.55 34.01 -0.92
N PRO A 59 10.31 32.97 -1.29
CA PRO A 59 10.15 31.69 -0.64
C PRO A 59 10.51 31.90 0.84
N SER A 60 9.50 32.18 1.65
CA SER A 60 9.52 31.89 3.07
C SER A 60 9.89 30.43 3.08
N SER A 61 11.16 30.18 3.42
CA SER A 61 11.72 28.88 3.68
C SER A 61 10.66 28.14 4.46
N ARG A 62 10.00 27.21 3.77
CA ARG A 62 9.17 26.21 4.41
C ARG A 62 10.21 25.37 5.13
N LEU A 63 10.63 25.85 6.29
CA LEU A 63 11.40 25.11 7.25
C LEU A 63 10.69 23.78 7.30
N ASN A 64 11.40 22.73 6.90
CA ASN A 64 11.01 21.36 7.16
C ASN A 64 10.91 21.26 8.68
N LYS A 65 9.78 21.72 9.22
CA LYS A 65 9.33 21.37 10.55
C LYS A 65 9.09 19.90 10.39
N VAL A 66 10.08 19.11 10.79
CA VAL A 66 9.96 17.66 10.91
C VAL A 66 8.76 17.49 11.82
N SER A 67 7.59 17.30 11.21
CA SER A 67 6.37 17.06 11.95
C SER A 67 6.67 15.83 12.77
N ALA A 68 6.54 15.95 14.10
CA ALA A 68 6.60 14.78 14.95
C ALA A 68 5.56 13.80 14.38
N ARG A 69 6.02 12.60 13.98
CA ARG A 69 5.11 11.57 13.49
C ARG A 69 4.13 11.27 14.61
N LYS A 70 2.85 11.55 14.40
CA LYS A 70 1.83 11.49 15.45
C LYS A 70 0.66 10.66 14.96
N PHE A 71 0.24 9.71 15.77
CA PHE A 71 -0.95 8.91 15.51
C PHE A 71 -1.83 8.95 16.77
N GLU A 72 -3.06 9.40 16.62
CA GLU A 72 -3.98 9.64 17.74
C GLU A 72 -5.36 9.07 17.46
N ILE A 73 -6.10 8.81 18.52
CA ILE A 73 -7.51 8.43 18.48
C ILE A 73 -8.26 9.52 19.24
N ALA A 74 -9.14 10.23 18.54
CA ALA A 74 -9.96 11.29 19.09
C ALA A 74 -11.22 11.43 18.24
N ASP A 75 -12.35 11.80 18.87
CA ASP A 75 -13.63 12.04 18.19
C ASP A 75 -14.07 10.86 17.30
N ASP A 76 -13.94 9.62 17.82
CA ASP A 76 -14.23 8.36 17.11
C ASP A 76 -13.50 8.19 15.76
N MET A 77 -12.38 8.88 15.57
CA MET A 77 -11.54 8.81 14.37
C MET A 77 -10.07 8.58 14.70
N PHE A 78 -9.33 8.06 13.71
CA PHE A 78 -7.88 8.08 13.74
C PHE A 78 -7.37 9.38 13.14
N TRP A 79 -6.32 9.93 13.73
CA TRP A 79 -5.64 11.13 13.26
C TRP A 79 -4.18 10.80 13.03
N LYS A 80 -3.71 11.00 11.79
CA LYS A 80 -2.30 10.84 11.44
C LYS A 80 -1.73 12.19 11.04
N ASP A 81 -0.72 12.64 11.78
CA ASP A 81 -0.03 13.91 11.56
C ASP A 81 -1.00 15.11 11.47
N GLY A 82 -2.05 15.09 12.30
CA GLY A 82 -3.08 16.14 12.38
C GLY A 82 -4.19 16.05 11.32
N GLN A 83 -4.20 15.02 10.48
CA GLN A 83 -5.25 14.81 9.47
C GLN A 83 -6.10 13.58 9.83
N ALA A 84 -7.41 13.67 9.59
CA ALA A 84 -8.31 12.53 9.71
C ALA A 84 -7.81 11.39 8.80
N PHE A 85 -7.73 10.19 9.36
CA PHE A 85 -7.10 9.04 8.75
C PHE A 85 -8.02 7.82 8.88
N GLN A 86 -8.24 7.13 7.77
CA GLN A 86 -8.96 5.86 7.76
C GLN A 86 -7.96 4.73 7.53
N ILE A 87 -7.91 3.76 8.45
CA ILE A 87 -7.10 2.56 8.25
C ILE A 87 -7.82 1.65 7.25
N ILE A 88 -7.18 1.37 6.12
CA ILE A 88 -7.62 0.35 5.16
C ILE A 88 -6.52 -0.72 5.15
N GLY A 89 -6.75 -1.76 5.96
CA GLY A 89 -5.77 -2.77 6.30
C GLY A 89 -5.92 -4.08 5.53
N GLY A 90 -4.81 -4.79 5.32
CA GLY A 90 -4.80 -6.18 4.88
C GLY A 90 -3.69 -6.99 5.58
N ASP A 91 -3.95 -8.28 5.79
CA ASP A 91 -2.97 -9.18 6.43
C ASP A 91 -1.94 -9.70 5.41
N LEU A 92 -0.66 -9.55 5.73
CA LEU A 92 0.45 -10.15 5.00
C LEU A 92 1.50 -10.67 5.98
N HIS A 93 1.59 -11.98 6.10
CA HIS A 93 2.54 -12.64 7.00
C HIS A 93 3.88 -12.84 6.28
N TYR A 94 4.90 -12.04 6.62
CA TYR A 94 6.21 -12.10 5.96
C TYR A 94 6.85 -13.50 6.02
N PHE A 95 6.58 -14.24 7.11
CA PHE A 95 7.06 -15.60 7.32
C PHE A 95 6.37 -16.68 6.46
N ARG A 96 5.38 -16.30 5.63
CA ARG A 96 4.71 -17.18 4.65
C ARG A 96 5.06 -16.85 3.20
N VAL A 97 5.90 -15.84 2.97
CA VAL A 97 6.29 -15.37 1.64
C VAL A 97 7.81 -15.26 1.62
N LEU A 98 8.45 -15.77 0.57
CA LEU A 98 9.91 -15.66 0.45
C LEU A 98 10.33 -14.17 0.33
N PRO A 99 11.48 -13.77 0.91
CA PRO A 99 11.90 -12.37 0.96
C PRO A 99 11.93 -11.65 -0.39
N GLU A 100 12.33 -12.34 -1.46
CA GLU A 100 12.38 -11.80 -2.82
C GLU A 100 11.01 -11.39 -3.37
N TYR A 101 9.91 -11.91 -2.80
CA TYR A 101 8.55 -11.59 -3.22
C TYR A 101 7.84 -10.58 -2.30
N TRP A 102 8.44 -10.15 -1.19
CA TRP A 102 7.79 -9.20 -0.28
C TRP A 102 7.40 -7.90 -0.98
N GLU A 103 8.29 -7.33 -1.79
CA GLU A 103 8.02 -6.07 -2.50
C GLU A 103 6.87 -6.21 -3.49
N ASP A 104 6.81 -7.31 -4.25
CA ASP A 104 5.68 -7.60 -5.16
C ASP A 104 4.35 -7.67 -4.38
N ARG A 105 4.30 -8.40 -3.24
CA ARG A 105 3.05 -8.53 -2.47
C ARG A 105 2.60 -7.20 -1.88
N LEU A 106 3.54 -6.41 -1.37
CA LEU A 106 3.24 -5.08 -0.80
C LEU A 106 2.80 -4.08 -1.87
N LEU A 107 3.39 -4.10 -3.07
CA LEU A 107 2.96 -3.26 -4.19
C LEU A 107 1.55 -3.62 -4.65
N ARG A 108 1.20 -4.92 -4.69
CA ARG A 108 -0.17 -5.37 -5.01
C ARG A 108 -1.17 -4.92 -3.94
N ALA A 109 -0.82 -5.07 -2.66
CA ALA A 109 -1.63 -4.57 -1.56
C ALA A 109 -1.89 -3.06 -1.69
N LYS A 110 -0.84 -2.28 -1.99
CA LYS A 110 -0.98 -0.84 -2.23
C LYS A 110 -1.85 -0.53 -3.45
N ALA A 111 -1.71 -1.28 -4.54
CA ALA A 111 -2.54 -1.12 -5.74
C ALA A 111 -4.03 -1.42 -5.50
N LEU A 112 -4.37 -2.27 -4.52
CA LEU A 112 -5.74 -2.50 -4.06
C LEU A 112 -6.30 -1.34 -3.21
N GLY A 113 -5.49 -0.30 -2.92
CA GLY A 113 -5.87 0.83 -2.09
C GLY A 113 -5.58 0.65 -0.60
N LEU A 114 -4.85 -0.40 -0.20
CA LEU A 114 -4.43 -0.58 1.18
C LEU A 114 -3.39 0.46 1.57
N ASN A 115 -3.55 1.04 2.76
CA ASN A 115 -2.58 1.97 3.34
C ASN A 115 -1.87 1.39 4.58
N THR A 116 -2.33 0.23 5.06
CA THR A 116 -1.83 -0.42 6.27
C THR A 116 -1.70 -1.92 6.02
N ILE A 117 -0.59 -2.50 6.47
CA ILE A 117 -0.35 -3.94 6.47
C ILE A 117 -0.39 -4.45 7.90
N GLN A 118 -1.13 -5.53 8.14
CA GLN A 118 -1.10 -6.25 9.40
C GLN A 118 -0.19 -7.48 9.25
N THR A 119 0.62 -7.74 10.28
CA THR A 119 1.51 -8.91 10.28
C THR A 119 1.77 -9.42 11.69
N TYR A 120 1.91 -10.74 11.85
CA TYR A 120 2.29 -11.38 13.09
C TYR A 120 3.80 -11.59 13.21
N VAL A 121 4.29 -11.79 14.43
CA VAL A 121 5.67 -12.24 14.67
C VAL A 121 5.67 -13.60 15.38
N PRO A 122 5.95 -14.71 14.68
CA PRO A 122 5.99 -16.04 15.28
C PRO A 122 7.28 -16.24 16.10
N TRP A 123 7.15 -16.33 17.42
CA TRP A 123 8.30 -16.50 18.32
C TRP A 123 9.14 -17.73 17.97
N ASN A 124 8.52 -18.86 17.66
CA ASN A 124 9.22 -20.09 17.29
C ASN A 124 10.12 -19.98 16.05
N LEU A 125 9.77 -19.14 15.08
CA LEU A 125 10.63 -18.89 13.92
C LEU A 125 11.90 -18.12 14.32
N HIS A 126 11.75 -17.21 15.29
CA HIS A 126 12.82 -16.34 15.75
C HIS A 126 13.66 -16.94 16.87
N GLU A 127 13.15 -17.93 17.60
CA GLU A 127 13.86 -18.67 18.63
C GLU A 127 13.56 -20.18 18.53
N PRO A 128 14.04 -20.85 17.46
CA PRO A 128 13.75 -22.27 17.22
C PRO A 128 14.28 -23.20 18.30
N SER A 129 15.33 -22.80 19.01
CA SER A 129 15.86 -23.46 20.21
C SER A 129 16.19 -22.40 21.25
N PRO A 130 16.23 -22.73 22.55
CA PRO A 130 16.53 -21.76 23.59
C PRO A 130 17.80 -20.95 23.26
N GLU A 131 17.70 -19.63 23.36
CA GLU A 131 18.78 -18.65 23.15
C GLU A 131 19.32 -18.53 21.72
N LYS A 132 18.85 -19.37 20.79
CA LYS A 132 19.22 -19.29 19.37
C LYS A 132 18.30 -18.33 18.64
N LEU A 133 18.73 -17.07 18.50
CA LEU A 133 17.93 -16.04 17.85
C LEU A 133 18.17 -15.97 16.33
N VAL A 134 17.09 -15.87 15.55
CA VAL A 134 17.12 -15.79 14.09
C VAL A 134 16.34 -14.55 13.61
N PHE A 135 17.03 -13.65 12.90
CA PHE A 135 16.46 -12.42 12.33
C PHE A 135 16.94 -12.18 10.89
N GLU A 136 17.28 -13.25 10.18
CA GLU A 136 17.81 -13.24 8.82
C GLU A 136 16.91 -14.04 7.88
N GLY A 137 17.13 -13.90 6.56
CA GLY A 137 16.33 -14.57 5.54
C GLY A 137 14.83 -14.32 5.71
N ILE A 138 14.04 -15.41 5.72
CA ILE A 138 12.58 -15.35 5.90
C ILE A 138 12.17 -14.78 7.28
N ALA A 139 13.04 -14.86 8.29
CA ALA A 139 12.80 -14.31 9.62
C ALA A 139 13.26 -12.84 9.74
N ASN A 140 13.66 -12.17 8.65
CA ASN A 140 14.13 -10.79 8.72
C ASN A 140 12.98 -9.77 8.76
N ILE A 141 12.28 -9.71 9.90
CA ILE A 141 11.19 -8.76 10.13
C ILE A 141 11.63 -7.30 9.97
N VAL A 142 12.86 -6.94 10.37
CA VAL A 142 13.35 -5.56 10.28
C VAL A 142 13.41 -5.10 8.82
N SER A 143 13.90 -5.96 7.92
CA SER A 143 13.92 -5.66 6.48
C SER A 143 12.50 -5.56 5.91
N PHE A 144 11.58 -6.43 6.32
CA PHE A 144 10.17 -6.35 5.92
C PHE A 144 9.51 -5.03 6.36
N LEU A 145 9.72 -4.60 7.60
CA LEU A 145 9.19 -3.32 8.13
C LEU A 145 9.80 -2.11 7.40
N LYS A 146 11.11 -2.13 7.13
CA LYS A 146 11.78 -1.10 6.33
C LYS A 146 11.22 -1.02 4.91
N LEU A 147 10.87 -2.15 4.32
CA LEU A 147 10.25 -2.21 3.01
C LEU A 147 8.83 -1.62 3.03
N CYS A 148 8.02 -1.95 4.04
CA CYS A 148 6.72 -1.30 4.24
C CYS A 148 6.85 0.23 4.36
N GLN A 149 7.83 0.70 5.14
CA GLN A 149 8.12 2.13 5.28
C GLN A 149 8.56 2.76 3.94
N LYS A 150 9.43 2.11 3.17
CA LYS A 150 9.86 2.57 1.83
C LYS A 150 8.66 2.73 0.88
N LEU A 151 7.67 1.83 1.01
CA LEU A 151 6.45 1.83 0.20
C LEU A 151 5.34 2.70 0.78
N ASP A 152 5.59 3.46 1.84
CA ASP A 152 4.61 4.32 2.51
C ASP A 152 3.35 3.53 2.95
N LEU A 153 3.57 2.34 3.51
CA LEU A 153 2.54 1.51 4.14
C LEU A 153 2.75 1.55 5.65
N LEU A 154 1.69 1.87 6.40
CA LEU A 154 1.68 1.67 7.85
C LEU A 154 1.73 0.19 8.19
N VAL A 155 2.21 -0.14 9.38
CA VAL A 155 2.23 -1.53 9.86
C VAL A 155 1.50 -1.64 11.19
N MET A 156 0.48 -2.51 11.23
CA MET A 156 -0.16 -2.97 12.45
C MET A 156 0.54 -4.27 12.89
N LEU A 157 1.56 -4.12 13.73
CA LEU A 157 2.39 -5.25 14.17
C LEU A 157 1.70 -6.01 15.31
N ARG A 158 1.48 -7.31 15.11
CA ARG A 158 0.93 -8.23 16.11
C ARG A 158 2.05 -9.11 16.67
N ALA A 159 2.75 -8.58 17.68
CA ALA A 159 4.03 -9.11 18.18
C ALA A 159 3.94 -10.43 19.00
N GLY A 160 2.75 -10.99 19.21
CA GLY A 160 2.57 -12.19 20.04
C GLY A 160 2.54 -11.88 21.54
N PRO A 161 3.00 -12.79 22.42
CA PRO A 161 3.86 -13.95 22.13
C PRO A 161 3.12 -15.14 21.52
N TYR A 162 1.79 -15.20 21.69
CA TYR A 162 0.90 -16.14 21.01
C TYR A 162 0.17 -15.43 19.88
N ILE A 163 0.17 -16.02 18.69
CA ILE A 163 -0.43 -15.42 17.48
C ILE A 163 -1.57 -16.24 16.88
N CYS A 164 -1.75 -17.49 17.32
CA CYS A 164 -2.60 -18.47 16.63
C CYS A 164 -2.17 -18.58 15.16
N ALA A 165 -2.86 -17.85 14.28
CA ALA A 165 -2.55 -17.67 12.87
C ALA A 165 -2.50 -18.98 12.07
N GLU A 166 -3.07 -20.08 12.58
CA GLU A 166 -2.94 -21.43 12.00
C GLU A 166 -1.45 -21.75 11.75
N TRP A 167 -0.61 -21.36 12.71
CA TRP A 167 0.82 -21.60 12.73
C TRP A 167 1.16 -22.58 13.84
N ASP A 168 2.25 -23.33 13.66
CA ASP A 168 2.64 -24.38 14.60
C ASP A 168 2.76 -23.84 16.03
N LEU A 169 2.12 -24.57 16.96
CA LEU A 169 1.92 -24.21 18.38
C LEU A 169 1.48 -22.74 18.60
N GLY A 170 0.75 -22.16 17.65
CA GLY A 170 0.30 -20.77 17.68
C GLY A 170 1.43 -19.74 17.79
N GLY A 171 2.63 -20.07 17.29
CA GLY A 171 3.82 -19.22 17.33
C GLY A 171 4.73 -19.48 18.52
N PHE A 172 4.35 -20.32 19.48
CA PHE A 172 5.23 -20.66 20.60
C PHE A 172 6.34 -21.63 20.18
N PRO A 173 7.58 -21.45 20.67
CA PRO A 173 8.61 -22.46 20.48
C PRO A 173 8.26 -23.78 21.18
N ALA A 174 8.44 -24.90 20.48
CA ALA A 174 8.14 -26.23 21.03
C ALA A 174 8.96 -26.56 22.29
N TRP A 175 10.15 -25.98 22.44
CA TRP A 175 11.00 -26.17 23.62
C TRP A 175 10.36 -25.66 24.93
N LEU A 176 9.35 -24.77 24.86
CA LEU A 176 8.56 -24.39 26.03
C LEU A 176 7.85 -25.58 26.69
N LEU A 177 7.47 -26.58 25.89
CA LEU A 177 6.78 -27.78 26.37
C LEU A 177 7.72 -28.74 27.12
N ALA A 178 9.03 -28.59 26.96
CA ALA A 178 10.04 -29.44 27.61
C ALA A 178 10.48 -28.91 28.98
N ILE A 179 10.01 -27.73 29.40
CA ILE A 179 10.37 -27.11 30.68
C ILE A 179 9.66 -27.83 31.83
N ASN A 180 10.40 -28.11 32.90
CA ASN A 180 9.92 -28.78 34.10
C ASN A 180 10.13 -27.88 35.34
N PRO A 181 9.10 -27.62 36.17
CA PRO A 181 7.70 -28.03 36.03
C PRO A 181 7.04 -27.49 34.76
N ALA A 182 6.03 -28.22 34.27
CA ALA A 182 5.31 -27.85 33.06
C ALA A 182 4.70 -26.44 33.18
N LEU A 183 5.00 -25.60 32.19
CA LEU A 183 4.50 -24.21 32.14
C LEU A 183 3.00 -24.18 31.84
N LYS A 184 2.28 -23.29 32.53
CA LYS A 184 0.91 -22.92 32.13
C LYS A 184 0.95 -21.81 31.08
N LEU A 185 1.04 -22.19 29.82
CA LEU A 185 1.06 -21.25 28.69
C LEU A 185 -0.19 -20.34 28.68
N ARG A 186 -0.03 -19.10 28.23
CA ARG A 186 -1.11 -18.09 28.14
C ARG A 186 -1.82 -17.83 29.49
N SER A 187 -1.08 -17.94 30.59
CA SER A 187 -1.56 -17.64 31.94
C SER A 187 -0.63 -16.63 32.62
N SER A 188 -0.93 -16.28 33.87
CA SER A 188 -0.08 -15.46 34.73
C SER A 188 0.99 -16.26 35.48
N ASP A 189 1.33 -17.47 35.02
CA ASP A 189 2.44 -18.27 35.54
C ASP A 189 3.75 -17.46 35.49
N PRO A 190 4.41 -17.18 36.64
CA PRO A 190 5.61 -16.35 36.67
C PRO A 190 6.74 -16.87 35.78
N ALA A 191 6.90 -18.19 35.66
CA ALA A 191 7.95 -18.78 34.83
C ALA A 191 7.66 -18.56 33.33
N PHE A 192 6.39 -18.63 32.93
CA PHE A 192 5.98 -18.30 31.57
C PHE A 192 6.14 -16.81 31.27
N LEU A 193 5.73 -15.92 32.20
CA LEU A 193 5.84 -14.47 32.03
C LEU A 193 7.30 -14.01 31.90
N GLN A 194 8.24 -14.59 32.65
CA GLN A 194 9.67 -14.27 32.52
C GLN A 194 10.21 -14.59 31.13
N LEU A 195 9.77 -15.71 30.53
CA LEU A 195 10.18 -16.09 29.17
C LEU A 195 9.58 -15.14 28.12
N VAL A 196 8.33 -14.73 28.31
CA VAL A 196 7.66 -13.74 27.44
C VAL A 196 8.36 -12.38 27.55
N GLU A 197 8.70 -11.94 28.75
CA GLU A 197 9.41 -10.68 28.98
C GLU A 197 10.78 -10.70 28.31
N ARG A 198 11.53 -11.80 28.44
CA ARG A 198 12.80 -12.00 27.73
C ARG A 198 12.61 -11.92 26.21
N TRP A 199 11.61 -12.60 25.67
CA TRP A 199 11.30 -12.56 24.23
C TRP A 199 10.99 -11.14 23.75
N TRP A 200 10.11 -10.42 24.44
CA TRP A 200 9.79 -9.04 24.11
C TRP A 200 10.97 -8.07 24.31
N GLY A 201 11.81 -8.31 25.32
CA GLY A 201 13.07 -7.58 25.52
C GLY A 201 14.03 -7.71 24.33
N ILE A 202 13.91 -8.76 23.54
CA ILE A 202 14.70 -8.97 22.31
C ILE A 202 13.98 -8.38 21.09
N LEU A 203 12.68 -8.68 20.94
CA LEU A 203 11.91 -8.32 19.75
C LEU A 203 11.63 -6.81 19.68
N LEU A 204 11.14 -6.21 20.76
CA LEU A 204 10.63 -4.84 20.75
C LEU A 204 11.71 -3.81 20.40
N PRO A 205 12.95 -3.88 20.93
CA PRO A 205 14.01 -2.96 20.51
C PRO A 205 14.36 -3.04 19.01
N LYS A 206 14.13 -4.19 18.35
CA LYS A 206 14.39 -4.35 16.92
C LYS A 206 13.32 -3.70 16.04
N VAL A 207 12.07 -3.69 16.49
CA VAL A 207 10.92 -3.15 15.72
C VAL A 207 10.53 -1.73 16.12
N ALA A 208 10.88 -1.28 17.34
CA ALA A 208 10.58 0.06 17.85
C ALA A 208 11.14 1.22 16.99
N PRO A 209 12.34 1.16 16.38
CA PRO A 209 12.83 2.25 15.53
C PRO A 209 11.93 2.55 14.32
N SER A 210 11.13 1.58 13.90
CA SER A 210 10.17 1.71 12.80
C SER A 210 8.77 2.17 13.25
N SER A 211 8.55 2.34 14.56
CA SER A 211 7.25 2.77 15.10
C SER A 211 6.98 4.25 14.87
N LEU A 212 5.72 4.60 14.58
CA LEU A 212 5.28 6.00 14.53
C LEU A 212 5.18 6.63 15.93
N GLN A 213 4.81 5.82 16.92
CA GLN A 213 4.71 6.23 18.31
C GLN A 213 5.88 5.65 19.08
N LYS A 214 6.65 6.50 19.76
CA LYS A 214 7.77 6.04 20.61
C LYS A 214 7.22 5.05 21.64
N TRP A 215 7.56 3.78 21.47
CA TRP A 215 7.18 2.73 22.41
C TRP A 215 7.70 3.10 23.79
N ARG A 216 6.79 3.26 24.75
CA ARG A 216 7.14 3.37 26.18
C ARG A 216 6.74 2.04 26.81
N PRO A 217 7.67 1.32 27.46
CA PRO A 217 7.26 0.22 28.32
C PRO A 217 6.26 0.78 29.34
N TYR A 218 5.17 0.06 29.55
CA TYR A 218 4.23 0.35 30.62
C TYR A 218 4.90 -0.06 31.95
N CYS A 219 5.89 0.71 32.40
CA CYS A 219 6.40 0.62 33.76
C CYS A 219 5.56 1.58 34.59
N ASN A 220 4.48 1.08 35.18
CA ASN A 220 3.83 1.64 36.36
C ASN A 220 3.07 0.50 37.06
N GLY A 221 3.76 -0.20 37.95
CA GLY A 221 3.18 -0.68 39.18
C GLY A 221 3.59 0.29 40.27
N SER A 222 2.77 1.31 40.50
CA SER A 222 2.76 2.08 41.74
C SER A 222 1.45 1.73 42.44
N ASP A 223 1.55 0.79 43.38
CA ASP A 223 1.02 0.81 44.74
C ASP A 223 1.29 -0.53 45.44
#